data_AF-A0A383C9S4-F1
#
_entry.id   AF-A0A383C9S4-F1
#
_cell.length_a   1.000
_cell.length_b   1.000
_cell.length_c   1.000
_cell.angle_alpha   90.00
_cell.angle_beta   90.00
_cell.angle_gamma   90.00
#
_symmetry.space_group_name_H-M   'P 1'
#
loop_
_entity.id
_entity.type
_entity.pdbx_description
1 polymer ?
#
loop_
_entity_poly.entity_id
_entity_poly.type
_entity_poly.pdbx_seq_one_letter_code
_entity_poly.pdbx_strand_id
1 'polypeptide(L)'
;MIPGVPDSTAGSLDRPQDAGDGTHHHVVDDLHVVVGRRLRVGGMRYSRSRYTVVQILAAAGRPLTLPEILDGDAGAGQVLAQSSAYRNLGELVEAAVVRR
;
A
#
# COMPACT_ATOMS: atom_id res chain seq x y z
N MET A 1 21.01 -60.67 -7.97
CA MET A 1 19.76 -60.44 -7.22
C MET A 1 20.01 -59.26 -6.28
N ILE A 2 19.68 -58.05 -6.73
CA ILE A 2 19.80 -56.79 -5.97
C ILE A 2 18.36 -56.27 -5.81
N PRO A 3 17.86 -55.94 -4.60
CA PRO A 3 16.52 -55.40 -4.43
C PRO A 3 16.49 -53.89 -4.72
N GLY A 4 15.33 -53.43 -5.21
CA GLY A 4 15.14 -52.11 -5.80
C GLY A 4 15.26 -50.93 -4.84
N VAL A 5 15.75 -49.83 -5.41
CA VAL A 5 15.66 -48.48 -4.87
C VAL A 5 14.61 -47.76 -5.73
N PRO A 6 13.48 -47.27 -5.18
CA PRO A 6 12.60 -46.40 -5.92
C PRO A 6 13.24 -45.01 -6.02
N ASP A 7 13.48 -44.56 -7.25
CA ASP A 7 13.78 -43.16 -7.53
C ASP A 7 12.50 -42.35 -7.27
N SER A 8 12.42 -41.74 -6.09
CA SER A 8 11.41 -40.76 -5.77
C SER A 8 11.74 -39.47 -6.53
N THR A 9 11.29 -39.39 -7.78
CA THR A 9 11.17 -38.11 -8.48
C THR A 9 9.96 -37.38 -7.88
N ALA A 10 10.16 -36.86 -6.68
CA ALA A 10 9.23 -36.00 -6.00
C ALA A 10 9.07 -34.70 -6.80
N GLY A 11 7.83 -34.43 -7.19
CA GLY A 11 7.25 -33.10 -7.33
C GLY A 11 8.12 -32.05 -7.99
N SER A 12 8.02 -31.97 -9.32
CA SER A 12 8.24 -30.73 -10.05
C SER A 12 7.30 -29.66 -9.47
N LEU A 13 7.82 -28.87 -8.54
CA LEU A 13 7.25 -27.62 -8.06
C LEU A 13 7.52 -26.56 -9.14
N ASP A 14 6.83 -26.65 -10.28
CA ASP A 14 6.57 -25.46 -11.10
C ASP A 14 5.21 -24.91 -10.68
N ARG A 15 5.19 -24.33 -9.47
CA ARG A 15 4.12 -23.42 -9.09
C ARG A 15 4.50 -22.07 -9.70
N PRO A 16 3.74 -21.51 -10.64
CA PRO A 16 4.03 -20.18 -11.15
C PRO A 16 4.00 -19.21 -9.97
N GLN A 17 5.12 -18.54 -9.78
CA GLN A 17 5.30 -17.53 -8.75
C GLN A 17 4.35 -16.36 -9.03
N ASP A 18 3.63 -15.98 -7.99
CA ASP A 18 2.70 -14.86 -7.92
C ASP A 18 3.34 -13.57 -8.47
N ALA A 19 3.04 -13.22 -9.72
CA ALA A 19 3.51 -12.00 -10.39
C ALA A 19 2.70 -10.74 -10.00
N GLY A 20 1.99 -10.79 -8.86
CA GLY A 20 1.18 -9.68 -8.36
C GLY A 20 1.99 -8.62 -7.62
N ASP A 21 2.96 -9.02 -6.79
CA ASP A 21 3.54 -8.13 -5.76
C ASP A 21 4.38 -6.98 -6.34
N GLY A 22 5.20 -7.24 -7.36
CA GLY A 22 6.07 -6.22 -7.96
C GLY A 22 5.33 -5.14 -8.74
N THR A 23 4.23 -5.48 -9.42
CA THR A 23 3.42 -4.50 -10.17
C THR A 23 2.65 -3.61 -9.21
N HIS A 24 2.07 -4.18 -8.15
CA HIS A 24 1.35 -3.40 -7.15
C HIS A 24 2.28 -2.44 -6.40
N HIS A 25 3.49 -2.88 -6.04
CA HIS A 25 4.47 -2.00 -5.39
C HIS A 25 4.89 -0.83 -6.29
N HIS A 26 5.19 -1.10 -7.57
CA HIS A 26 5.53 -0.04 -8.52
C HIS A 26 4.38 0.96 -8.74
N VAL A 27 3.14 0.48 -8.82
CA VAL A 27 1.96 1.36 -8.94
C VAL A 27 1.77 2.23 -7.69
N VAL A 28 2.02 1.69 -6.49
CA VAL A 28 1.97 2.44 -5.23
C VAL A 28 3.10 3.48 -5.17
N ASP A 29 4.30 3.14 -5.60
CA ASP A 29 5.42 4.08 -5.70
C ASP A 29 5.13 5.23 -6.70
N ASP A 30 4.60 4.91 -7.87
CA ASP A 30 4.18 5.89 -8.87
C ASP A 30 3.06 6.79 -8.34
N LEU A 31 2.11 6.21 -7.59
CA LEU A 31 1.06 6.96 -6.90
C LEU A 31 1.66 7.98 -5.93
N HIS A 32 2.64 7.58 -5.10
CA HIS A 32 3.30 8.47 -4.15
C HIS A 32 4.02 9.64 -4.86
N VAL A 33 4.60 9.41 -6.05
CA VAL A 33 5.18 10.47 -6.88
C VAL A 33 4.11 11.45 -7.37
N VAL A 34 2.98 10.95 -7.88
CA VAL A 34 1.87 11.79 -8.38
C VAL A 34 1.27 12.62 -7.25
N VAL A 35 1.04 12.01 -6.08
CA VAL A 35 0.53 12.72 -4.89
C VAL A 35 1.50 13.82 -4.46
N GLY A 36 2.80 13.53 -4.41
CA GLY A 36 3.83 14.51 -4.07
C GLY A 36 3.81 15.72 -5.01
N ARG A 37 3.61 15.50 -6.32
CA ARG A 37 3.48 16.58 -7.30
C ARG A 37 2.22 17.44 -7.05
N ARG A 38 1.06 16.82 -6.82
CA ARG A 38 -0.20 17.55 -6.54
C ARG A 38 -0.11 18.41 -5.29
N LEU A 39 0.44 17.85 -4.21
CA LEU A 39 0.65 18.59 -2.97
C LEU A 39 1.60 19.77 -3.17
N ARG A 40 2.67 19.59 -3.95
CA ARG A 40 3.64 20.66 -4.22
C ARG A 40 3.04 21.81 -5.03
N VAL A 41 2.13 21.52 -5.98
CA VAL A 41 1.37 22.56 -6.70
C VAL A 41 0.55 23.40 -5.73
N GLY A 42 -0.04 22.77 -4.69
CA GLY A 42 -0.74 23.46 -3.60
C GLY A 42 0.16 24.04 -2.50
N GLY A 43 1.49 24.08 -2.68
CA GLY A 43 2.44 24.60 -1.68
C GLY A 43 2.62 23.72 -0.43
N MET A 44 2.11 22.49 -0.45
CA MET A 44 2.17 21.55 0.67
C MET A 44 3.32 20.55 0.53
N ARG A 45 3.88 20.14 1.67
CA ARG A 45 4.93 19.12 1.73
C ARG A 45 4.32 17.72 1.79
N TYR A 46 4.91 16.77 1.07
CA TYR A 46 4.53 15.37 1.21
C TYR A 46 5.25 14.73 2.40
N SER A 47 4.65 14.86 3.58
CA SER A 47 5.20 14.33 4.84
C SER A 47 4.94 12.84 5.00
N ARG A 48 5.66 12.21 5.94
CA ARG A 48 5.50 10.79 6.26
C ARG A 48 4.09 10.44 6.74
N SER A 49 3.45 11.34 7.48
CA SER A 49 2.05 11.15 7.92
C SER A 49 1.06 11.16 6.74
N ARG A 50 1.29 12.00 5.70
CA ARG A 50 0.48 11.98 4.47
C ARG A 50 0.77 10.74 3.63
N TYR A 51 2.02 10.29 3.60
CA TYR A 51 2.39 9.04 2.97
C TYR A 51 1.60 7.86 3.55
N THR A 52 1.57 7.73 4.89
CA THR A 52 0.82 6.68 5.59
C THR A 52 -0.66 6.67 5.19
N VAL A 53 -1.33 7.83 5.20
CA VAL A 53 -2.75 7.91 4.80
C VAL A 53 -2.98 7.43 3.37
N VAL A 54 -2.13 7.87 2.43
CA VAL A 54 -2.24 7.45 1.02
C VAL A 54 -1.97 5.96 0.86
N GLN A 55 -0.99 5.41 1.59
CA GLN A 55 -0.69 3.99 1.58
C GLN A 55 -1.91 3.19 2.05
N ILE A 56 -2.49 3.54 3.20
CA ILE A 56 -3.67 2.84 3.75
C ILE A 56 -4.83 2.81 2.74
N LEU A 57 -5.10 3.95 2.09
CA LEU A 57 -6.13 4.05 1.06
C LEU A 57 -5.81 3.22 -0.20
N ALA A 58 -4.55 3.26 -0.66
CA ALA A 58 -4.10 2.53 -1.83
C ALA A 58 -4.15 1.02 -1.62
N ALA A 59 -3.66 0.55 -0.46
CA ALA A 59 -3.67 -0.86 -0.09
C ALA A 59 -5.08 -1.41 0.09
N ALA A 60 -6.03 -0.60 0.57
CA ALA A 60 -7.42 -1.03 0.72
C ALA A 60 -8.14 -1.19 -0.63
N GLY A 61 -7.79 -0.39 -1.64
CA GLY A 61 -8.40 -0.44 -2.98
C GLY A 61 -9.90 -0.16 -3.01
N ARG A 62 -10.48 0.29 -1.90
CA ARG A 62 -11.91 0.56 -1.70
C ARG A 62 -12.10 1.82 -0.85
N PRO A 63 -13.28 2.45 -0.88
CA PRO A 63 -13.61 3.51 0.06
C PRO A 63 -13.44 3.01 1.49
N LEU A 64 -12.75 3.80 2.32
CA LEU A 64 -12.58 3.52 3.74
C LEU A 64 -13.32 4.57 4.57
N THR A 65 -13.93 4.10 5.66
CA THR A 65 -14.40 4.97 6.72
C THR A 65 -13.22 5.49 7.54
N LEU A 66 -13.42 6.59 8.25
CA LEU A 66 -12.35 7.16 9.07
C LEU A 66 -11.83 6.20 10.15
N PRO A 67 -12.67 5.45 10.89
CA PRO A 67 -12.17 4.43 11.83
C PRO A 67 -11.30 3.39 11.14
N GLU A 68 -11.70 2.88 9.96
CA GLU A 68 -10.89 1.92 9.20
C GLU A 68 -9.53 2.50 8.78
N ILE A 69 -9.44 3.81 8.50
CA ILE A 69 -8.16 4.47 8.20
C ILE A 69 -7.27 4.54 9.44
N LEU A 70 -7.84 4.78 10.63
CA LEU A 70 -7.10 4.82 11.89
C LEU A 70 -6.65 3.42 12.32
N ASP A 71 -7.43 2.39 11.99
CA ASP A 71 -7.14 0.99 12.33
C ASP A 71 -6.20 0.32 11.31
N GLY A 72 -6.23 0.74 10.04
CA GLY A 72 -5.42 0.19 8.94
C GLY A 72 -3.91 0.42 9.05
N ASP A 73 -3.49 1.13 10.09
CA ASP A 73 -2.12 1.57 10.30
C ASP A 73 -1.17 0.49 10.86
N ALA A 74 -1.72 -0.61 11.36
CA ALA A 74 -0.94 -1.73 11.89
C ALA A 74 0.03 -2.34 10.85
N GLY A 75 -0.24 -2.14 9.55
CA GLY A 75 0.62 -2.61 8.45
C GLY A 75 1.62 -1.60 7.89
N ALA A 76 1.50 -0.30 8.20
CA ALA A 76 2.28 0.76 7.55
C ALA A 76 3.53 1.22 8.34
N GLY A 77 3.78 0.62 9.51
CA GLY A 77 4.99 0.82 10.31
C GLY A 77 5.05 2.12 11.12
N GLN A 78 3.97 2.91 11.20
CA GLN A 78 3.94 4.15 11.96
C GLN A 78 2.53 4.53 12.43
N VAL A 79 2.32 4.65 13.75
CA VAL A 79 1.03 5.10 14.33
C VAL A 79 0.68 6.54 13.93
N LEU A 80 -0.47 6.71 13.29
CA LEU A 80 -1.08 7.92 12.81
C LEU A 80 -2.02 8.46 13.89
N ALA A 81 -1.63 9.59 14.49
CA ALA A 81 -2.50 10.29 15.41
C ALA A 81 -3.81 10.70 14.72
N GLN A 82 -4.94 10.53 15.41
CA GLN A 82 -6.27 10.86 14.88
C GLN A 82 -6.37 12.30 14.35
N SER A 83 -5.84 13.27 15.09
CA SER A 83 -5.80 14.67 14.66
C SER A 83 -5.01 14.87 13.35
N SER A 84 -3.96 14.10 13.16
CA SER A 84 -3.17 14.11 11.91
C SER A 84 -3.93 13.45 10.77
N ALA A 85 -4.64 12.35 11.02
CA ALA A 85 -5.46 11.70 10.01
C ALA A 85 -6.53 12.65 9.45
N TYR A 86 -7.29 13.30 10.33
CA TYR A 86 -8.31 14.29 9.93
C TYR A 86 -7.70 15.44 9.12
N ARG A 87 -6.62 16.05 9.63
CA ARG A 87 -5.96 17.16 8.95
C ARG A 87 -5.45 16.74 7.56
N ASN A 88 -4.77 15.60 7.48
CA ASN A 88 -4.22 15.11 6.22
C ASN A 88 -5.34 14.80 5.22
N LEU A 89 -6.45 14.18 5.66
CA LEU A 89 -7.57 13.88 4.76
C LEU A 89 -8.19 15.14 4.18
N GLY A 90 -8.40 16.18 5.01
CA GLY A 90 -8.84 17.49 4.50
C GLY A 90 -7.89 18.05 3.45
N GLU A 91 -6.60 18.12 3.76
CA GLU A 91 -5.57 18.65 2.85
C GLU A 91 -5.42 17.82 1.55
N LEU A 92 -5.62 16.49 1.63
CA LEU A 92 -5.58 15.61 0.46
C LEU A 92 -6.82 15.73 -0.42
N VAL A 93 -7.99 16.03 0.16
CA VAL A 93 -9.20 16.36 -0.60
C VAL A 93 -9.02 17.70 -1.32
N GLU A 94 -8.52 18.72 -0.64
CA GLU A 94 -8.23 20.03 -1.26
C GLU A 94 -7.20 19.93 -2.40
N ALA A 95 -6.22 19.03 -2.27
CA ALA A 95 -5.24 18.76 -3.31
C ALA A 95 -5.76 17.82 -4.44
N ALA A 96 -7.05 17.48 -4.44
CA ALA A 96 -7.67 16.53 -5.36
C ALA A 96 -6.95 15.17 -5.43
N VAL A 97 -6.36 14.73 -4.32
CA VAL A 97 -5.71 13.42 -4.19
C VAL A 97 -6.72 12.36 -3.75
N VAL A 98 -7.57 12.71 -2.78
CA VAL A 98 -8.62 11.84 -2.23
C VAL A 98 -9.98 12.46 -2.56
N ARG A 99 -11.01 11.61 -2.65
CA ARG A 99 -12.41 12.03 -2.81
C ARG A 99 -13.20 11.61 -1.57
N ARG A 100 -14.23 12.38 -1.25
CA ARG A 100 -15.18 12.07 -0.17
C ARG A 100 -16.38 11.30 -0.70
#